data_AF-A0A1W1CF96-F1
#
_entry.id   AF-A0A1W1CF96-F1
#
_cell.length_a   1.000
_cell.length_b   1.000
_cell.length_c   1.000
_cell.angle_alpha   90.00
_cell.angle_beta   90.00
_cell.angle_gamma   90.00
#
_symmetry.space_group_name_H-M   'P 1'
#
loop_
_entity.id
_entity.type
_entity.pdbx_description
1 polymer ?
#
loop_
_entity_poly.entity_id
_entity_poly.type
_entity_poly.pdbx_seq_one_letter_code
_entity_poly.pdbx_strand_id
1 'polypeptide(L)'
;MKSWLVESFGSFAHEIVFLHVLSAFVWVGGMMAIRFAVHPSLQLIDDPKVRLGRTLSITGKFFHFVIPFIVLIIITAIFMSVGLGFRASAVSASGDIISQSAYATYQIVHIKEVVWMVMVANFSYMYFKRAKAQKLYNSGDFASAKESVALIPNMLLPINISLGVLALWLGVTLRGF
;
A
#
# COMPACT_ATOMS: atom_id res chain seq x y z
N MET A 1 -17.06 -17.36 -11.92
CA MET A 1 -16.05 -16.43 -11.34
C MET A 1 -15.53 -16.93 -9.99
N LYS A 2 -16.39 -17.20 -9.00
CA LYS A 2 -15.95 -17.72 -7.69
C LYS A 2 -15.24 -19.08 -7.76
N SER A 3 -15.75 -20.04 -8.54
CA SER A 3 -15.11 -21.36 -8.73
C SER A 3 -13.70 -21.23 -9.29
N TRP A 4 -13.53 -20.46 -10.36
CA TRP A 4 -12.23 -20.19 -10.98
C TRP A 4 -11.21 -19.58 -10.01
N LEU A 5 -11.61 -18.63 -9.15
CA LEU A 5 -10.72 -18.04 -8.13
C LEU A 5 -10.26 -19.09 -7.11
N VAL A 6 -11.16 -19.96 -6.66
CA VAL A 6 -10.86 -21.02 -5.69
C VAL A 6 -9.94 -22.08 -6.32
N GLU A 7 -10.24 -22.54 -7.54
CA GLU A 7 -9.42 -23.51 -8.28
C GLU A 7 -8.01 -22.97 -8.56
N SER A 8 -7.92 -21.70 -8.98
CA SER A 8 -6.65 -21.03 -9.22
C SER A 8 -5.85 -20.86 -7.94
N PHE A 9 -6.49 -20.47 -6.83
CA PHE A 9 -5.82 -20.36 -5.54
C PHE A 9 -5.32 -21.73 -5.06
N GLY A 10 -6.13 -22.79 -5.17
CA GLY A 10 -5.72 -24.14 -4.81
C GLY A 10 -4.52 -24.65 -5.61
N SER A 11 -4.41 -24.24 -6.88
CA SER A 11 -3.31 -24.66 -7.77
C SER A 11 -2.02 -23.85 -7.57
N PHE A 12 -2.12 -22.58 -7.16
CA PHE A 12 -1.00 -21.63 -7.10
C PHE A 12 -0.89 -20.91 -5.74
N ALA A 13 -1.30 -21.57 -4.65
CA ALA A 13 -1.38 -20.95 -3.32
C ALA A 13 -0.01 -20.38 -2.88
N HIS A 14 1.06 -21.13 -3.14
CA HIS A 14 2.41 -20.74 -2.78
C HIS A 14 2.83 -19.45 -3.51
N GLU A 15 2.65 -19.41 -4.82
CA GLU A 15 3.01 -18.28 -5.68
C GLU A 15 2.18 -17.04 -5.33
N ILE A 16 0.87 -17.19 -5.12
CA ILE A 16 -0.02 -16.09 -4.78
C ILE A 16 0.38 -15.47 -3.43
N VAL A 17 0.63 -16.29 -2.42
CA VAL A 17 1.07 -15.81 -1.09
C VAL A 17 2.45 -15.15 -1.18
N PHE A 18 3.39 -15.76 -1.92
CA PHE A 18 4.71 -15.19 -2.14
C PHE A 18 4.63 -13.81 -2.81
N LEU A 19 3.88 -13.67 -3.90
CA LEU A 19 3.69 -12.41 -4.61
C LEU A 19 2.98 -11.37 -3.75
N HIS A 20 2.03 -11.78 -2.90
CA HIS A 20 1.35 -10.90 -1.95
C HIS A 20 2.34 -10.30 -0.94
N VAL A 21 3.15 -11.16 -0.30
CA VAL A 21 4.14 -10.74 0.71
C VAL A 21 5.25 -9.91 0.08
N LEU A 22 5.75 -10.32 -1.09
CA LEU A 22 6.76 -9.57 -1.85
C LEU A 22 6.26 -8.16 -2.19
N SER A 23 5.00 -8.04 -2.63
CA SER A 23 4.40 -6.74 -2.95
C SER A 23 4.28 -5.85 -1.72
N ALA A 24 3.86 -6.41 -0.58
CA ALA A 24 3.80 -5.69 0.69
C ALA A 24 5.19 -5.21 1.13
N PHE A 25 6.21 -6.07 1.02
CA PHE A 25 7.59 -5.75 1.34
C PHE A 25 8.14 -4.62 0.46
N VAL A 26 7.97 -4.70 -0.86
CA VAL A 26 8.44 -3.67 -1.79
C VAL A 26 7.74 -2.34 -1.52
N TRP A 27 6.43 -2.35 -1.26
CA TRP A 27 5.69 -1.12 -1.01
C TRP A 27 6.05 -0.48 0.34
N VAL A 28 5.85 -1.19 1.45
CA VAL A 28 6.07 -0.65 2.80
C VAL A 28 7.56 -0.44 3.06
N GLY A 29 8.40 -1.43 2.73
CA GLY A 29 9.85 -1.34 2.85
C GLY A 29 10.44 -0.24 1.98
N GLY A 30 9.95 -0.07 0.75
CA GLY A 30 10.33 1.02 -0.12
C GLY A 30 10.01 2.40 0.48
N MET A 31 8.82 2.57 1.07
CA MET A 31 8.45 3.81 1.75
C MET A 31 9.34 4.10 2.97
N MET A 32 9.68 3.06 3.75
CA MET A 32 10.63 3.18 4.86
C MET A 32 12.02 3.61 4.38
N ALA A 33 12.54 3.00 3.30
CA ALA A 33 13.82 3.41 2.73
C ALA A 33 13.81 4.89 2.30
N ILE A 34 12.71 5.35 1.66
CA ILE A 34 12.55 6.76 1.30
C ILE A 34 12.54 7.65 2.55
N ARG A 35 11.80 7.27 3.59
CA ARG A 35 11.65 8.09 4.80
C ARG A 35 12.94 8.16 5.63
N PHE A 36 13.61 7.03 5.83
CA PHE A 36 14.69 6.93 6.81
C PHE A 36 16.09 7.03 6.20
N ALA A 37 16.27 6.67 4.92
CA ALA A 37 17.58 6.80 4.26
C ALA A 37 17.59 7.99 3.30
N VAL A 38 16.66 8.04 2.35
CA VAL A 38 16.72 9.02 1.25
C VAL A 38 16.38 10.43 1.72
N HIS A 39 15.30 10.60 2.50
CA HIS A 39 14.84 11.92 2.90
C HIS A 39 15.87 12.70 3.74
N PRO A 40 16.55 12.10 4.74
CA PRO A 40 17.66 12.75 5.44
C PRO A 40 18.81 13.13 4.51
N SER A 41 19.22 12.23 3.60
CA SER A 41 20.30 12.53 2.64
C SER A 41 19.95 13.70 1.71
N LEU A 42 18.68 13.85 1.33
CA LEU A 42 18.24 15.00 0.54
C LEU A 42 18.34 16.33 1.31
N GLN A 43 18.25 16.33 2.65
CA GLN A 43 18.35 17.56 3.44
C GLN A 43 19.77 18.16 3.40
N LEU A 44 20.78 17.35 3.11
CA LEU A 44 22.19 17.76 2.98
C LEU A 44 22.48 18.56 1.70
N ILE A 45 21.51 18.68 0.79
CA ILE A 45 21.65 19.51 -0.41
C ILE A 45 21.34 20.97 -0.03
N ASP A 46 22.36 21.82 -0.10
CA ASP A 46 22.27 23.25 0.27
C ASP A 46 21.34 24.03 -0.67
N ASP A 47 21.50 23.86 -1.98
CA ASP A 47 20.66 24.55 -2.98
C ASP A 47 19.20 24.05 -2.89
N PRO A 48 18.24 24.90 -2.46
CA PRO A 48 16.86 24.49 -2.28
C PRO A 48 16.17 24.06 -3.59
N LYS A 49 16.56 24.65 -4.72
CA LYS A 49 16.01 24.33 -6.05
C LYS A 49 16.51 22.95 -6.49
N VAL A 50 17.80 22.68 -6.34
CA VAL A 50 18.37 21.36 -6.64
C VAL A 50 17.74 20.29 -5.73
N ARG A 51 17.62 20.56 -4.43
CA ARG A 51 16.99 19.66 -3.46
C ARG A 51 15.55 19.33 -3.84
N LEU A 52 14.75 20.33 -4.19
CA LEU A 52 13.37 20.14 -4.64
C LEU A 52 13.30 19.31 -5.92
N GLY A 53 14.13 19.61 -6.93
CA GLY A 53 14.20 18.85 -8.17
C GLY A 53 14.56 17.38 -7.94
N ARG A 54 15.54 17.11 -7.07
CA ARG A 54 15.92 15.73 -6.68
C ARG A 54 14.79 15.03 -5.93
N THR A 55 14.13 15.70 -5.00
CA THR A 55 12.97 15.18 -4.27
C THR A 55 11.86 14.76 -5.23
N LEU A 56 11.52 15.62 -6.20
CA LEU A 56 10.49 15.33 -7.20
C LEU A 56 10.90 14.17 -8.10
N SER A 57 12.15 14.13 -8.56
CA SER A 57 12.68 13.06 -9.42
C SER A 57 12.62 11.70 -8.72
N ILE A 58 13.15 11.60 -7.49
CA ILE A 58 13.20 10.35 -6.73
C ILE A 58 11.80 9.88 -6.37
N THR A 59 10.97 10.76 -5.80
CA THR A 59 9.59 10.42 -5.42
C THR A 59 8.79 9.96 -6.64
N GLY A 60 9.00 10.60 -7.80
CA GLY A 60 8.36 10.21 -9.06
C GLY A 60 8.74 8.80 -9.50
N LYS A 61 10.04 8.49 -9.55
CA LYS A 61 10.53 7.15 -9.91
C LYS A 61 10.03 6.09 -8.93
N PHE A 62 10.08 6.40 -7.63
CA PHE A 62 9.59 5.51 -6.58
C PHE A 62 8.10 5.19 -6.75
N PHE A 63 7.25 6.19 -7.00
CA PHE A 63 5.83 5.93 -7.20
C PHE A 63 5.56 5.06 -8.43
N HIS A 64 6.20 5.33 -9.57
CA HIS A 64 6.05 4.48 -10.77
C HIS A 64 6.54 3.05 -10.54
N PHE A 65 7.61 2.88 -9.76
CA PHE A 65 8.14 1.57 -9.41
C PHE A 65 7.17 0.78 -8.51
N VAL A 66 6.50 1.44 -7.56
CA VAL A 66 5.64 0.78 -6.57
C VAL A 66 4.22 0.50 -7.08
N ILE A 67 3.68 1.30 -8.01
CA ILE A 67 2.35 1.09 -8.60
C ILE A 67 2.08 -0.38 -9.05
N PRO A 68 2.96 -1.05 -9.81
CA PRO A 68 2.70 -2.44 -10.20
C PRO A 68 2.58 -3.39 -9.00
N PHE A 69 3.32 -3.15 -7.91
CA PHE A 69 3.21 -3.94 -6.68
C PHE A 69 1.93 -3.62 -5.89
N ILE A 70 1.44 -2.38 -5.94
CA ILE A 70 0.12 -2.03 -5.38
C ILE A 70 -0.99 -2.78 -6.13
N VAL A 71 -0.91 -2.85 -7.46
CA VAL A 71 -1.89 -3.61 -8.25
C VAL A 71 -1.77 -5.11 -7.95
N LEU A 72 -0.56 -5.64 -7.89
CA LEU A 72 -0.30 -7.06 -7.61
C LEU A 72 -0.79 -7.48 -6.21
N ILE A 73 -0.59 -6.66 -5.18
CA ILE A 73 -1.06 -6.98 -3.83
C ILE A 73 -2.60 -7.00 -3.76
N ILE A 74 -3.29 -6.13 -4.50
CA ILE A 74 -4.76 -6.12 -4.58
C ILE A 74 -5.28 -7.38 -5.26
N ILE A 75 -4.70 -7.75 -6.40
CA ILE A 75 -5.08 -8.96 -7.13
C ILE A 75 -4.91 -10.19 -6.25
N THR A 76 -3.72 -10.36 -5.66
CA THR A 76 -3.43 -11.51 -4.77
C THR A 76 -4.30 -11.51 -3.51
N ALA A 77 -4.64 -10.35 -2.95
CA ALA A 77 -5.57 -10.25 -1.82
C ALA A 77 -6.97 -10.80 -2.16
N ILE A 78 -7.47 -10.52 -3.37
CA ILE A 78 -8.77 -11.05 -3.83
C ILE A 78 -8.72 -12.57 -3.95
N PHE A 79 -7.67 -13.13 -4.54
CA PHE A 79 -7.48 -14.58 -4.62
C PHE A 79 -7.45 -15.23 -3.23
N MET A 80 -6.69 -14.65 -2.29
CA MET A 80 -6.59 -15.18 -0.93
C MET A 80 -7.90 -15.06 -0.14
N SER A 81 -8.60 -13.91 -0.22
CA SER A 81 -9.85 -13.67 0.51
C SER A 81 -10.96 -14.64 0.08
N VAL A 82 -11.04 -14.95 -1.23
CA VAL A 82 -12.00 -15.92 -1.77
C VAL A 82 -11.52 -17.36 -1.58
N GLY A 83 -10.25 -17.64 -1.86
CA GLY A 83 -9.66 -18.98 -1.86
C GLY A 83 -9.56 -19.61 -0.47
N LEU A 84 -9.29 -18.82 0.57
CA LEU A 84 -9.26 -19.26 1.97
C LEU A 84 -10.66 -19.40 2.60
N GLY A 85 -11.71 -18.93 1.91
CA GLY A 85 -13.08 -19.17 2.33
C GLY A 85 -13.52 -18.49 3.63
N PHE A 86 -12.85 -17.43 4.09
CA PHE A 86 -13.12 -16.77 5.38
C PHE A 86 -14.61 -16.45 5.60
N ARG A 87 -15.32 -15.94 4.58
CA ARG A 87 -16.76 -15.67 4.66
C ARG A 87 -17.57 -16.96 4.85
N ALA A 88 -17.25 -18.00 4.09
CA ALA A 88 -17.99 -19.27 4.10
C ALA A 88 -17.86 -20.00 5.45
N SER A 89 -16.72 -19.82 6.13
CA SER A 89 -16.48 -20.37 7.47
C SER A 89 -17.13 -19.54 8.59
N ALA A 90 -17.45 -18.26 8.34
CA ALA A 90 -17.92 -17.31 9.35
C ALA A 90 -19.44 -17.07 9.33
N VAL A 91 -20.04 -16.97 8.14
CA VAL A 91 -21.45 -16.58 7.97
C VAL A 91 -22.18 -17.48 6.97
N SER A 92 -23.45 -17.74 7.25
CA SER A 92 -24.34 -18.51 6.38
C SER A 92 -24.67 -17.75 5.08
N ALA A 93 -25.45 -18.38 4.19
CA ALA A 93 -25.99 -17.70 3.02
C ALA A 93 -26.98 -16.58 3.39
N SER A 94 -27.75 -16.75 4.47
CA SER A 94 -28.66 -15.75 5.05
C SER A 94 -27.95 -14.65 5.84
N GLY A 95 -26.66 -14.81 6.15
CA GLY A 95 -25.84 -13.84 6.88
C GLY A 95 -25.73 -14.11 8.38
N ASP A 96 -26.30 -15.20 8.87
CA ASP A 96 -26.21 -15.60 10.27
C ASP A 96 -24.79 -16.06 10.61
N ILE A 97 -24.30 -15.70 11.81
CA ILE A 97 -22.99 -16.12 12.28
C ILE A 97 -23.04 -17.63 12.60
N ILE A 98 -22.23 -18.42 11.90
CA ILE A 98 -22.17 -19.89 12.09
C ILE A 98 -20.99 -20.32 12.97
N SER A 99 -19.97 -19.47 13.12
CA SER A 99 -18.82 -19.70 14.00
C SER A 99 -18.25 -18.37 14.49
N GLN A 100 -18.25 -18.18 15.81
CA GLN A 100 -17.79 -16.93 16.42
C GLN A 100 -16.28 -16.71 16.21
N SER A 101 -15.48 -17.77 16.24
CA SER A 101 -14.03 -17.72 16.02
C SER A 101 -13.69 -17.40 14.56
N ALA A 102 -14.40 -18.03 13.61
CA ALA A 102 -14.24 -17.72 12.20
C ALA A 102 -14.75 -16.31 11.86
N TYR A 103 -15.82 -15.85 12.51
CA TYR A 103 -16.33 -14.48 12.36
C TYR A 103 -15.33 -13.42 12.85
N ALA A 104 -14.65 -13.65 13.97
CA ALA A 104 -13.58 -12.79 14.43
C ALA A 104 -12.43 -12.71 13.39
N THR A 105 -12.06 -13.84 12.79
CA THR A 105 -11.04 -13.88 11.73
C THR A 105 -11.49 -13.14 10.47
N TYR A 106 -12.74 -13.34 10.07
CA TYR A 106 -13.36 -12.63 8.94
C TYR A 106 -13.41 -11.11 9.14
N GLN A 107 -13.68 -10.66 10.37
CA GLN A 107 -13.61 -9.24 10.74
C GLN A 107 -12.19 -8.67 10.59
N ILE A 108 -11.15 -9.42 10.99
CA ILE A 108 -9.75 -9.01 10.82
C ILE A 108 -9.41 -8.82 9.34
N VAL A 109 -9.89 -9.71 8.46
CA VAL A 109 -9.73 -9.57 7.00
C VAL A 109 -10.32 -8.25 6.52
N HIS A 110 -11.55 -7.91 6.93
CA HIS A 110 -12.19 -6.65 6.55
C HIS A 110 -11.51 -5.41 7.12
N ILE A 111 -11.02 -5.46 8.36
CA ILE A 111 -10.25 -4.35 8.94
C ILE A 111 -8.98 -4.12 8.11
N LYS A 112 -8.25 -5.19 7.78
CA LYS A 112 -7.08 -5.11 6.89
C LYS A 112 -7.49 -4.57 5.51
N GLU A 113 -8.67 -4.94 5.02
CA GLU A 113 -9.21 -4.43 3.75
C GLU A 113 -9.41 -2.91 3.77
N VAL A 114 -10.03 -2.40 4.83
CA VAL A 114 -10.21 -0.96 5.03
C VAL A 114 -8.87 -0.23 5.13
N VAL A 115 -7.92 -0.78 5.89
CA VAL A 115 -6.59 -0.20 6.03
C VAL A 115 -5.90 -0.04 4.68
N TRP A 116 -5.89 -1.07 3.82
CA TRP A 116 -5.23 -0.94 2.52
C TRP A 116 -5.97 0.01 1.58
N MET A 117 -7.30 0.08 1.62
CA MET A 117 -8.06 1.06 0.82
C MET A 117 -7.68 2.49 1.19
N VAL A 118 -7.56 2.78 2.50
CA VAL A 118 -7.08 4.08 2.99
C VAL A 118 -5.64 4.34 2.53
N MET A 119 -4.77 3.33 2.55
CA MET A 119 -3.40 3.48 2.05
C MET A 119 -3.34 3.78 0.55
N VAL A 120 -4.14 3.11 -0.27
CA VAL A 120 -4.21 3.37 -1.72
C VAL A 120 -4.74 4.77 -1.99
N ALA A 121 -5.77 5.22 -1.26
CA ALA A 121 -6.29 6.57 -1.37
C ALA A 121 -5.23 7.62 -1.01
N ASN A 122 -4.53 7.42 0.12
CA ASN A 122 -3.45 8.30 0.56
C ASN A 122 -2.27 8.32 -0.44
N PHE A 123 -1.87 7.15 -0.97
CA PHE A 123 -0.87 7.04 -2.03
C PHE A 123 -1.28 7.79 -3.29
N SER A 124 -2.54 7.63 -3.74
CA SER A 124 -3.07 8.32 -4.91
C SER A 124 -3.04 9.84 -4.71
N TYR A 125 -3.41 10.32 -3.52
CA TYR A 125 -3.30 11.74 -3.18
C TYR A 125 -1.85 12.24 -3.23
N MET A 126 -0.89 11.50 -2.67
CA MET A 126 0.54 11.82 -2.79
C MET A 126 1.00 11.87 -4.25
N TYR A 127 0.56 10.92 -5.08
CA TYR A 127 0.89 10.85 -6.50
C TYR A 127 0.44 12.12 -7.24
N PHE A 128 -0.82 12.54 -7.05
CA PHE A 128 -1.34 13.76 -7.68
C PHE A 128 -0.66 15.02 -7.17
N LYS A 129 -0.39 15.12 -5.87
CA LYS A 129 0.36 16.25 -5.28
C LYS A 129 1.77 16.38 -5.87
N ARG A 130 2.48 15.25 -6.03
CA ARG A 130 3.79 15.22 -6.69
C ARG A 130 3.69 15.58 -8.17
N ALA A 131 2.67 15.09 -8.89
CA ALA A 131 2.47 15.41 -10.31
C ALA A 131 2.19 16.91 -10.52
N LYS A 132 1.36 17.52 -9.68
CA LYS A 132 1.12 18.96 -9.67
C LYS A 132 2.42 19.73 -9.42
N ALA A 133 3.18 19.35 -8.41
CA ALA A 133 4.45 19.99 -8.09
C ALA A 133 5.50 19.88 -9.20
N GLN A 134 5.54 18.75 -9.92
CA GLN A 134 6.43 18.60 -11.08
C GLN A 134 6.08 19.61 -12.19
N LYS A 135 4.79 19.86 -12.45
CA LYS A 135 4.36 20.86 -13.43
C LYS A 135 4.80 22.27 -13.02
N LEU A 136 4.58 22.64 -11.76
CA LEU A 136 4.99 23.94 -11.20
C LEU A 136 6.52 24.13 -11.23
N TYR A 137 7.27 23.07 -10.89
CA TYR A 137 8.73 23.11 -10.97
C TYR A 137 9.22 23.35 -12.40
N ASN A 138 8.60 22.69 -13.38
CA ASN A 138 8.95 22.84 -14.79
C ASN A 138 8.61 24.23 -15.35
N SER A 139 7.60 24.91 -14.81
CA SER A 139 7.25 26.29 -15.17
C SER A 139 8.07 27.35 -14.43
N GLY A 140 9.02 26.94 -13.58
CA GLY A 140 9.86 27.85 -12.80
C GLY A 140 9.24 28.35 -11.49
N ASP A 141 8.02 27.89 -11.14
CA ASP A 141 7.35 28.24 -9.89
C ASP A 141 7.79 27.30 -8.76
N PHE A 142 8.99 27.55 -8.23
CA PHE A 142 9.60 26.70 -7.21
C PHE A 142 8.91 26.82 -5.84
N ALA A 143 8.34 27.98 -5.53
CA ALA A 143 7.67 28.23 -4.26
C ALA A 143 6.40 27.37 -4.14
N SER A 144 5.49 27.46 -5.11
CA SER A 144 4.28 26.64 -5.10
C SER A 144 4.57 25.16 -5.35
N ALA A 145 5.64 24.83 -6.10
CA ALA A 145 6.08 23.44 -6.22
C ALA A 145 6.49 22.84 -4.86
N LYS A 146 7.26 23.57 -4.05
CA LYS A 146 7.68 23.16 -2.70
C LYS A 146 6.46 22.98 -1.79
N GLU A 147 5.55 23.94 -1.77
CA GLU A 147 4.33 23.88 -0.96
C GLU A 147 3.47 22.66 -1.33
N SER A 148 3.30 22.39 -2.62
CA SER A 148 2.50 21.26 -3.11
C SER A 148 3.02 19.89 -2.67
N VAL A 149 4.32 19.74 -2.38
CA VAL A 149 4.88 18.47 -1.88
C VAL A 149 5.19 18.44 -0.40
N ALA A 150 5.06 19.56 0.33
CA ALA A 150 5.45 19.64 1.74
C ALA A 150 4.73 18.63 2.63
N LEU A 151 3.48 18.28 2.31
CA LEU A 151 2.70 17.30 3.07
C LEU A 151 3.20 15.86 2.89
N ILE A 152 3.85 15.54 1.76
CA ILE A 152 4.26 14.16 1.45
C ILE A 152 5.22 13.61 2.51
N PRO A 153 6.41 14.19 2.73
CA PRO A 153 7.35 13.63 3.71
C PRO A 153 6.89 13.85 5.16
N ASN A 154 6.13 14.91 5.44
CA ASN A 154 5.82 15.32 6.81
C ASN A 154 4.59 14.61 7.41
N MET A 155 3.64 14.19 6.57
CA MET A 155 2.40 13.58 7.06
C MET A 155 2.02 12.34 6.25
N LEU A 156 1.86 12.48 4.93
CA LEU A 156 1.22 11.44 4.10
C LEU A 156 2.05 10.17 4.04
N LEU A 157 3.38 10.28 3.84
CA LEU A 157 4.29 9.15 3.81
C LEU A 157 4.39 8.45 5.19
N PRO A 158 4.63 9.15 6.32
CA PRO A 158 4.58 8.54 7.65
C PRO A 158 3.26 7.82 7.95
N ILE A 159 2.11 8.42 7.63
CA ILE A 159 0.79 7.79 7.81
C ILE A 159 0.72 6.48 7.01
N ASN A 160 1.17 6.50 5.75
CA ASN A 160 1.13 5.29 4.91
C ASN A 160 2.05 4.18 5.43
N ILE A 161 3.21 4.54 6.00
CA ILE A 161 4.12 3.58 6.62
C ILE A 161 3.46 2.96 7.86
N SER A 162 2.87 3.77 8.74
CA SER A 162 2.20 3.27 9.95
C SER A 162 1.04 2.34 9.63
N LEU A 163 0.20 2.71 8.65
CA LEU A 163 -0.89 1.86 8.16
C LEU A 163 -0.34 0.57 7.52
N GLY A 164 0.76 0.65 6.79
CA GLY A 164 1.42 -0.52 6.20
C GLY A 164 1.94 -1.50 7.24
N VAL A 165 2.57 -1.00 8.30
CA VAL A 165 3.02 -1.83 9.44
C VAL A 165 1.83 -2.46 10.16
N LEU A 166 0.75 -1.71 10.38
CA LEU A 166 -0.49 -2.25 10.95
C LEU A 166 -1.08 -3.35 10.06
N ALA A 167 -1.15 -3.15 8.74
CA ALA A 167 -1.64 -4.15 7.80
C ALA A 167 -0.77 -5.41 7.76
N LEU A 168 0.55 -5.27 7.89
CA LEU A 168 1.48 -6.40 8.04
C LEU A 168 1.20 -7.18 9.33
N TRP A 169 1.06 -6.49 10.46
CA TRP A 169 0.72 -7.12 11.75
C TRP A 169 -0.58 -7.91 11.66
N LEU A 170 -1.66 -7.30 11.14
CA LEU A 170 -2.95 -7.97 10.92
C LEU A 170 -2.80 -9.17 9.97
N GLY A 171 -1.97 -9.05 8.94
CA GLY A 171 -1.67 -10.15 8.02
C GLY A 171 -0.97 -11.34 8.69
N VAL A 172 -0.05 -11.08 9.63
CA VAL A 172 0.62 -12.14 10.41
C VAL A 172 -0.39 -12.85 11.32
N THR A 173 -1.34 -12.13 11.92
CA THR A 173 -2.41 -12.73 12.73
C THR A 173 -3.31 -13.69 11.93
N LEU A 174 -3.40 -13.50 10.61
CA LEU A 174 -4.16 -14.39 9.71
C LEU A 174 -3.36 -15.62 9.25
N ARG A 175 -2.11 -15.79 9.70
CA ARG A 175 -1.30 -16.97 9.36
C ARG A 175 -1.79 -18.20 10.13
N GLY A 176 -1.94 -19.33 9.44
CA GLY A 176 -2.30 -20.61 10.06
C GLY A 176 -3.80 -20.92 10.08
N PHE A 177 -4.60 -20.11 9.38
CA PHE A 177 -5.97 -20.41 8.98
C PHE A 177 -6.02 -20.97 7.56
#